data_AF-A0A2E4PDQ2-F1
#
_entry.id   AF-A0A2E4PDQ2-F1
#
_cell.length_a   1.000
_cell.length_b   1.000
_cell.length_c   1.000
_cell.angle_alpha   90.00
_cell.angle_beta   90.00
_cell.angle_gamma   90.00
#
_symmetry.space_group_name_H-M   'P 1'
#
loop_
_entity.id
_entity.type
_entity.pdbx_description
1 polymer ?
#
loop_
_entity_poly.entity_id
_entity_poly.type
_entity_poly.pdbx_seq_one_letter_code
_entity_poly.pdbx_strand_id
1 'polypeptide(L)'
;MIFIDIAKIKIEDAWNNKSIALTNEMVSNIGRVRYVFTVIDQNDSQWTKIKNELKKLSYGKCWFSESRDVYSHYHVEHFRPKKRAVNLDKSKRIGYWWLAFKFNNYRLCGSVGNTKKGNHFAVKRNMALAHTDPIDDEVIYFLDPTNLRDCSLLAFDENGKAYSKNTDSTSFDFERVEYTIEKMDLNYGSLQTARKIKWKEIYNIILEIDSLIIDYNSNQSNSNKVKLEEKYKQILKNIAPCAEFSSTAKACLKASGREWAIDILAENIDVKDYCTDYINNDDEN
;
A
#
# COMPACT_ATOMS: atom_id res chain seq x y z
N MET A 1 3.15 -2.44 -4.45
CA MET A 1 2.54 -1.54 -3.45
C MET A 1 3.47 -0.37 -3.27
N ILE A 2 2.93 0.84 -3.13
CA ILE A 2 3.72 2.04 -2.83
C ILE A 2 3.87 2.20 -1.32
N PHE A 3 4.91 2.94 -0.92
CA PHE A 3 5.06 3.41 0.44
C PHE A 3 4.01 4.50 0.73
N ILE A 4 3.40 4.41 1.91
CA ILE A 4 2.41 5.36 2.41
C ILE A 4 2.89 5.85 3.76
N ASP A 5 3.24 7.13 3.81
CA ASP A 5 3.68 7.79 5.03
C ASP A 5 2.47 8.08 5.93
N ILE A 6 2.16 7.14 6.81
CA ILE A 6 1.03 7.25 7.73
C ILE A 6 1.20 8.38 8.75
N ALA A 7 2.42 8.91 8.96
CA ALA A 7 2.64 10.04 9.86
C ALA A 7 2.10 11.35 9.28
N LYS A 8 1.85 11.43 7.97
CA LYS A 8 1.26 12.60 7.30
C LYS A 8 -0.26 12.70 7.45
N ILE A 9 -0.89 11.76 8.15
CA ILE A 9 -2.33 11.79 8.36
C ILE A 9 -2.73 13.00 9.23
N LYS A 10 -3.71 13.78 8.77
CA LYS A 10 -4.30 14.84 9.58
C LYS A 10 -5.40 14.22 10.46
N ILE A 11 -5.25 14.29 11.77
CA ILE A 11 -6.21 13.76 12.76
C ILE A 11 -6.70 14.90 13.62
N GLU A 12 -8.02 15.05 13.71
CA GLU A 12 -8.64 16.03 14.60
C GLU A 12 -8.44 15.68 16.07
N ASP A 13 -8.23 16.68 16.92
CA ASP A 13 -8.07 16.49 18.37
C ASP A 13 -9.28 15.79 18.99
N ALA A 14 -10.49 16.14 18.55
CA ALA A 14 -11.73 15.50 19.00
C ALA A 14 -11.74 13.99 18.70
N TRP A 15 -11.21 13.59 17.55
CA TRP A 15 -11.06 12.19 17.20
C TRP A 15 -10.03 11.52 18.12
N ASN A 16 -8.87 12.13 18.29
CA ASN A 16 -7.78 11.59 19.09
C ASN A 16 -8.18 11.41 20.56
N ASN A 17 -8.80 12.43 21.15
CA ASN A 17 -9.27 12.41 22.53
C ASN A 17 -10.29 11.29 22.77
N LYS A 18 -11.25 11.12 21.85
CA LYS A 18 -12.23 10.03 21.95
C LYS A 18 -11.56 8.65 21.81
N SER A 19 -10.62 8.50 20.88
CA SER A 19 -9.87 7.25 20.69
C SER A 19 -9.03 6.87 21.91
N ILE A 20 -8.42 7.85 22.58
CA ILE A 20 -7.69 7.65 23.85
C ILE A 20 -8.67 7.22 24.96
N ALA A 21 -9.80 7.91 25.12
CA ALA A 21 -10.80 7.58 26.14
C ALA A 21 -11.32 6.13 25.99
N LEU A 22 -11.68 5.73 24.77
CA LEU A 22 -12.11 4.36 24.47
C LEU A 22 -11.02 3.33 24.78
N THR A 23 -9.76 3.64 24.46
CA THR A 23 -8.64 2.75 24.76
C THR A 23 -8.45 2.58 26.27
N ASN A 24 -8.51 3.67 27.04
CA ASN A 24 -8.38 3.64 28.50
C ASN A 24 -9.54 2.88 29.18
N GLU A 25 -10.75 3.02 28.65
CA GLU A 25 -11.92 2.25 29.10
C GLU A 25 -11.71 0.74 28.92
N MET A 26 -11.21 0.33 27.74
CA MET A 26 -10.91 -1.08 27.46
C MET A 26 -9.78 -1.61 28.37
N VAL A 27 -8.71 -0.82 28.57
CA VAL A 27 -7.60 -1.19 29.47
C VAL A 27 -8.09 -1.38 30.91
N SER A 28 -8.94 -0.48 31.42
CA SER A 28 -9.53 -0.59 32.75
C SER A 28 -10.42 -1.83 32.92
N ASN A 29 -10.87 -2.42 31.81
CA ASN A 29 -11.75 -3.60 31.77
C ASN A 29 -11.09 -4.83 31.09
N ILE A 30 -9.75 -4.88 31.04
CA ILE A 30 -9.00 -5.94 30.32
C ILE A 30 -9.38 -7.38 30.74
N GLY A 31 -9.75 -7.60 32.01
CA GLY A 31 -10.20 -8.90 32.52
C GLY A 31 -11.60 -9.33 32.04
N ARG A 32 -12.34 -8.45 31.35
CA ARG A 32 -13.70 -8.68 30.85
C ARG A 32 -13.73 -8.62 29.32
N VAL A 33 -13.16 -9.63 28.66
CA VAL A 33 -13.01 -9.68 27.19
C VAL A 33 -14.33 -9.40 26.43
N ARG A 34 -15.46 -9.90 26.92
CA ARG A 34 -16.78 -9.61 26.30
C ARG A 34 -17.11 -8.12 26.33
N TYR A 35 -16.83 -7.44 27.44
CA TYR A 35 -17.03 -6.00 27.58
C TYR A 35 -16.15 -5.22 26.61
N VAL A 36 -14.84 -5.56 26.55
CA VAL A 36 -13.89 -4.94 25.61
C VAL A 36 -14.40 -5.05 24.17
N PHE A 37 -14.92 -6.22 23.78
CA PHE A 37 -15.46 -6.40 22.43
C PHE A 37 -16.76 -5.61 22.20
N THR A 38 -17.61 -5.46 23.21
CA THR A 38 -18.79 -4.60 23.14
C THR A 38 -18.40 -3.13 22.91
N VAL A 39 -17.40 -2.61 23.64
CA VAL A 39 -16.88 -1.24 23.43
C VAL A 39 -16.40 -1.04 22.00
N ILE A 40 -15.66 -2.01 21.45
CA ILE A 40 -15.21 -2.00 20.06
C ILE A 40 -16.40 -1.93 19.10
N ASP A 41 -17.39 -2.80 19.27
CA ASP A 41 -18.50 -2.96 18.32
C ASP A 41 -19.45 -1.76 18.34
N GLN A 42 -19.63 -1.11 19.49
CA GLN A 42 -20.47 0.09 19.63
C GLN A 42 -19.81 1.38 19.12
N ASN A 43 -18.52 1.35 18.77
CA ASN A 43 -17.75 2.53 18.39
C ASN A 43 -17.11 2.41 17.00
N ASP A 44 -17.65 1.58 16.12
CA ASP A 44 -17.12 1.37 14.77
C ASP A 44 -17.04 2.64 13.91
N SER A 45 -17.99 3.56 14.12
CA SER A 45 -18.00 4.90 13.53
C SER A 45 -16.70 5.68 13.78
N GLN A 46 -15.95 5.35 14.84
CA GLN A 46 -14.71 6.03 15.15
C GLN A 46 -13.66 5.82 14.06
N TRP A 47 -13.40 4.59 13.60
CA TRP A 47 -12.39 4.38 12.55
C TRP A 47 -12.90 4.76 11.15
N THR A 48 -14.21 4.70 10.90
CA THR A 48 -14.76 5.10 9.60
C THR A 48 -14.71 6.61 9.37
N LYS A 49 -14.75 7.43 10.42
CA LYS A 49 -14.61 8.91 10.32
C LYS A 49 -13.34 9.37 9.61
N ILE A 50 -12.22 8.68 9.81
CA ILE A 50 -10.93 9.07 9.21
C ILE A 50 -10.68 8.41 7.84
N LYS A 51 -11.69 7.73 7.27
CA LYS A 51 -11.58 7.06 5.97
C LYS A 51 -11.17 8.01 4.85
N ASN A 52 -11.67 9.25 4.85
CA ASN A 52 -11.33 10.24 3.83
C ASN A 52 -9.85 10.66 3.93
N GLU A 53 -9.35 10.86 5.14
CA GLU A 53 -7.93 11.18 5.36
C GLU A 53 -7.01 10.01 4.96
N LEU A 54 -7.40 8.77 5.29
CA LEU A 54 -6.70 7.57 4.81
C LEU A 54 -6.73 7.44 3.27
N LYS A 55 -7.81 7.90 2.63
CA LYS A 55 -7.96 7.93 1.18
C LYS A 55 -7.07 8.99 0.52
N LYS A 56 -6.89 10.15 1.14
CA LYS A 56 -5.97 11.20 0.68
C LYS A 56 -4.53 10.70 0.65
N LEU A 57 -4.07 10.00 1.70
CA LEU A 57 -2.69 9.47 1.79
C LEU A 57 -2.28 8.53 0.66
N SER A 58 -3.23 7.83 0.06
CA SER A 58 -2.98 6.90 -1.05
C SER A 58 -3.47 7.42 -2.40
N TYR A 59 -3.78 8.71 -2.50
CA TYR A 59 -4.32 9.33 -3.72
C TYR A 59 -5.58 8.62 -4.23
N GLY A 60 -6.43 8.17 -3.30
CA GLY A 60 -7.65 7.44 -3.61
C GLY A 60 -7.47 5.97 -3.96
N LYS A 61 -6.28 5.39 -3.80
CA LYS A 61 -6.00 3.99 -4.14
C LYS A 61 -6.08 3.06 -2.94
N CYS A 62 -6.35 1.78 -3.19
CA CYS A 62 -6.14 0.73 -2.21
C CYS A 62 -4.66 0.61 -1.85
N TRP A 63 -4.33 0.54 -0.56
CA TRP A 63 -2.95 0.54 -0.07
C TRP A 63 -2.16 -0.71 -0.48
N PHE A 64 -2.85 -1.81 -0.77
CA PHE A 64 -2.23 -3.09 -1.14
C PHE A 64 -2.19 -3.32 -2.64
N SER A 65 -3.32 -3.11 -3.33
CA SER A 65 -3.44 -3.43 -4.76
C SER A 65 -2.94 -2.31 -5.67
N GLU A 66 -2.84 -1.08 -5.17
CA GLU A 66 -2.65 0.17 -5.96
C GLU A 66 -3.74 0.45 -7.00
N SER A 67 -4.87 -0.26 -6.94
CA SER A 67 -6.03 0.02 -7.78
C SER A 67 -6.92 1.08 -7.14
N ARG A 68 -7.52 1.93 -7.96
CA ARG A 68 -8.60 2.84 -7.61
C ARG A 68 -9.92 2.17 -7.97
N ASP A 69 -10.85 2.17 -7.03
CA ASP A 69 -12.21 1.71 -7.29
C ASP A 69 -13.16 2.91 -7.18
N VAL A 70 -13.82 3.21 -8.29
CA VAL A 70 -14.74 4.35 -8.41
C VAL A 70 -16.18 3.96 -8.09
N TYR A 71 -16.49 2.66 -8.04
CA TYR A 71 -17.86 2.16 -7.87
C TYR A 71 -18.03 1.25 -6.64
N SER A 72 -16.93 0.71 -6.09
CA SER A 72 -16.95 -0.06 -4.83
C SER A 72 -16.48 0.77 -3.64
N HIS A 73 -16.97 0.42 -2.46
CA HIS A 73 -16.54 1.05 -1.22
C HIS A 73 -15.23 0.44 -0.70
N TYR A 74 -14.29 1.31 -0.33
CA TYR A 74 -13.16 0.90 0.52
C TYR A 74 -13.58 0.67 1.96
N HIS A 75 -12.82 -0.19 2.64
CA HIS A 75 -12.91 -0.39 4.07
C HIS A 75 -11.72 0.26 4.78
N VAL A 76 -11.96 0.69 6.02
CA VAL A 76 -10.89 1.00 6.97
C VAL A 76 -10.53 -0.32 7.64
N GLU A 77 -9.46 -0.93 7.16
CA GLU A 77 -9.02 -2.25 7.60
C GLU A 77 -8.05 -2.13 8.78
N HIS A 78 -8.22 -3.00 9.78
CA HIS A 78 -7.30 -3.13 10.90
C HIS A 78 -6.14 -4.05 10.48
N PHE A 79 -4.95 -3.48 10.28
CA PHE A 79 -3.76 -4.23 9.89
C PHE A 79 -3.50 -5.38 10.86
N ARG A 80 -3.39 -5.06 12.15
CA ARG A 80 -3.50 -5.99 13.28
C ARG A 80 -4.97 -6.16 13.68
N PRO A 81 -5.57 -7.36 13.54
CA PRO A 81 -6.97 -7.61 13.84
C PRO A 81 -7.33 -7.36 15.31
N LYS A 82 -8.41 -6.62 15.55
CA LYS A 82 -8.83 -6.16 16.89
C LYS A 82 -9.39 -7.24 17.83
N LYS A 83 -10.35 -8.06 17.38
CA LYS A 83 -11.03 -9.03 18.26
C LYS A 83 -10.41 -10.43 18.20
N ARG A 84 -9.88 -10.82 17.05
CA ARG A 84 -9.34 -12.17 16.82
C ARG A 84 -8.24 -12.12 15.78
N ALA A 85 -7.13 -12.79 16.04
CA ALA A 85 -6.08 -13.06 15.06
C ALA A 85 -5.96 -14.57 14.79
N VAL A 86 -5.60 -14.92 13.55
CA VAL A 86 -5.42 -16.30 13.07
C VAL A 86 -3.97 -16.49 12.65
N ASN A 87 -3.31 -17.46 13.26
CA ASN A 87 -1.92 -17.81 13.01
C ASN A 87 -1.76 -18.67 11.73
N LEU A 88 -0.51 -19.03 11.39
CA LEU A 88 -0.19 -19.89 10.23
C LEU A 88 -0.85 -21.27 10.33
N ASP A 89 -0.80 -21.88 11.51
CA ASP A 89 -1.40 -23.18 11.82
C ASP A 89 -2.94 -23.12 11.95
N LYS A 90 -3.55 -21.97 11.61
CA LYS A 90 -4.99 -21.66 11.75
C LYS A 90 -5.49 -21.61 13.19
N SER A 91 -4.61 -21.73 14.19
CA SER A 91 -4.98 -21.47 15.58
C SER A 91 -5.45 -20.02 15.74
N LYS A 92 -6.40 -19.83 16.66
CA LYS A 92 -7.05 -18.54 16.91
C LYS A 92 -6.58 -18.00 18.25
N ARG A 93 -6.27 -16.71 18.29
CA ARG A 93 -5.93 -15.97 19.51
C ARG A 93 -6.75 -14.70 19.64
N ILE A 94 -6.76 -14.14 20.84
CA ILE A 94 -7.31 -12.80 21.08
C ILE A 94 -6.55 -11.81 20.19
N GLY A 95 -7.30 -10.89 19.56
CA GLY A 95 -6.72 -9.87 18.71
C GLY A 95 -6.08 -8.72 19.50
N TYR A 96 -5.56 -7.76 18.76
CA TYR A 96 -4.94 -6.55 19.26
C TYR A 96 -6.00 -5.50 19.62
N TRP A 97 -6.84 -5.81 20.60
CA TRP A 97 -7.99 -4.98 20.97
C TRP A 97 -7.58 -3.56 21.38
N TRP A 98 -6.39 -3.41 21.98
CA TRP A 98 -5.82 -2.11 22.36
C TRP A 98 -5.42 -1.23 21.17
N LEU A 99 -5.39 -1.80 19.95
CA LEU A 99 -5.15 -1.08 18.69
C LEU A 99 -6.43 -0.83 17.89
N ALA A 100 -7.60 -1.15 18.45
CA ALA A 100 -8.87 -0.98 17.75
C ALA A 100 -9.14 0.49 17.35
N PHE A 101 -8.66 1.44 18.16
CA PHE A 101 -8.83 2.89 17.98
C PHE A 101 -7.52 3.62 17.65
N LYS A 102 -6.49 2.91 17.18
CA LYS A 102 -5.18 3.49 16.83
C LYS A 102 -5.09 3.69 15.31
N PHE A 103 -5.01 4.94 14.85
CA PHE A 103 -5.01 5.25 13.41
C PHE A 103 -3.82 4.61 12.68
N ASN A 104 -2.67 4.46 13.35
CA ASN A 104 -1.48 3.83 12.77
C ASN A 104 -1.69 2.34 12.44
N ASN A 105 -2.75 1.71 12.97
CA ASN A 105 -3.16 0.35 12.67
C ASN A 105 -4.16 0.26 11.49
N TYR A 106 -4.54 1.37 10.86
CA TYR A 106 -5.56 1.36 9.80
C TYR A 106 -4.95 1.41 8.40
N ARG A 107 -5.54 0.66 7.47
CA ARG A 107 -5.16 0.64 6.05
C ARG A 107 -6.42 0.81 5.19
N LEU A 108 -6.35 1.55 4.10
CA LEU A 108 -7.47 1.61 3.15
C LEU A 108 -7.39 0.39 2.23
N CYS A 109 -8.40 -0.48 2.28
CA CYS A 109 -8.40 -1.74 1.53
C CYS A 109 -9.69 -1.93 0.73
N GLY A 110 -9.56 -2.47 -0.48
CA GLY A 110 -10.67 -2.96 -1.30
C GLY A 110 -11.32 -4.20 -0.70
N SER A 111 -12.60 -4.43 -1.01
CA SER A 111 -13.40 -5.52 -0.46
C SER A 111 -12.79 -6.91 -0.69
N VAL A 112 -12.21 -7.18 -1.87
CA VAL A 112 -11.60 -8.47 -2.21
C VAL A 112 -10.46 -8.82 -1.25
N GLY A 113 -9.45 -7.95 -1.17
CA GLY A 113 -8.30 -8.15 -0.29
C GLY A 113 -8.70 -8.17 1.19
N ASN A 114 -9.62 -7.29 1.58
CA ASN A 114 -10.13 -7.22 2.95
C ASN A 114 -10.83 -8.53 3.38
N THR A 115 -11.69 -9.06 2.51
CA THR A 115 -12.42 -10.31 2.76
C THR A 115 -11.48 -11.50 2.82
N LYS A 116 -10.49 -11.56 1.92
CA LYS A 116 -9.48 -12.63 1.88
C LYS A 116 -8.57 -12.60 3.10
N LYS A 117 -8.16 -11.41 3.56
CA LYS A 117 -7.36 -11.24 4.78
C LYS A 117 -8.13 -11.71 6.01
N GLY A 118 -9.38 -11.26 6.15
CA GLY A 118 -10.21 -11.56 7.31
C GLY A 118 -9.46 -11.31 8.62
N ASN A 119 -9.27 -12.38 9.41
CA ASN A 119 -8.57 -12.30 10.70
C ASN A 119 -7.15 -12.87 10.65
N HIS A 120 -6.62 -13.21 9.48
CA HIS A 120 -5.24 -13.69 9.36
C HIS A 120 -4.29 -12.59 9.81
N PHE A 121 -3.36 -12.93 10.71
CA PHE A 121 -2.24 -12.09 11.13
C PHE A 121 -1.21 -12.95 11.88
N ALA A 122 -0.29 -13.53 11.12
CA ALA A 122 0.76 -14.39 11.65
C ALA A 122 1.97 -13.58 12.14
N VAL A 123 2.53 -14.02 13.27
CA VAL A 123 3.74 -13.46 13.88
C VAL A 123 4.75 -14.59 14.02
N LYS A 124 5.99 -14.35 13.58
CA LYS A 124 7.10 -15.31 13.64
C LYS A 124 7.77 -15.31 15.01
N ARG A 125 8.03 -14.13 15.58
CA ARG A 125 8.73 -13.96 16.87
C ARG A 125 8.23 -12.71 17.61
N ASN A 126 8.46 -12.68 18.92
CA ASN A 126 8.18 -11.55 19.81
C ASN A 126 6.72 -11.07 19.78
N MET A 127 5.77 -12.01 19.72
CA MET A 127 4.35 -11.69 19.64
C MET A 127 3.90 -10.88 20.86
N ALA A 128 3.27 -9.73 20.62
CA ALA A 128 2.63 -8.94 21.65
C ALA A 128 1.27 -9.57 22.01
N LEU A 129 1.08 -9.89 23.29
CA LEU A 129 -0.14 -10.49 23.84
C LEU A 129 -0.92 -9.49 24.71
N ALA A 130 -0.25 -8.45 25.21
CA ALA A 130 -0.83 -7.39 26.03
C ALA A 130 -0.54 -5.99 25.47
N HIS A 131 -1.33 -5.01 25.93
CA HIS A 131 -1.20 -3.60 25.55
C HIS A 131 0.11 -2.93 26.03
N THR A 132 0.82 -3.55 26.96
CA THR A 132 2.11 -3.11 27.51
C THR A 132 3.31 -3.73 26.82
N ASP A 133 3.10 -4.73 25.95
CA ASP A 133 4.19 -5.43 25.28
C ASP A 133 4.81 -4.56 24.18
N PRO A 134 6.12 -4.73 23.89
CA PRO A 134 6.80 -3.96 22.86
C PRO A 134 6.34 -4.41 21.46
N ILE A 135 5.28 -3.78 20.97
CA ILE A 135 4.67 -4.13 19.68
C ILE A 135 5.59 -3.91 18.47
N ASP A 136 6.53 -2.98 18.60
CA ASP A 136 7.49 -2.66 17.54
C ASP A 136 8.57 -3.75 17.38
N ASP A 137 8.73 -4.63 18.38
CA ASP A 137 9.66 -5.77 18.31
C ASP A 137 9.04 -7.00 17.62
N GLU A 138 7.74 -6.96 17.28
CA GLU A 138 7.05 -8.06 16.60
C GLU A 138 7.63 -8.34 15.21
N VAL A 139 8.00 -9.59 14.97
CA VAL A 139 8.46 -10.05 13.66
C VAL A 139 7.28 -10.66 12.92
N ILE A 140 6.64 -9.89 12.02
CA ILE A 140 5.35 -10.25 11.39
C ILE A 140 5.46 -10.78 9.94
N TYR A 141 4.50 -11.59 9.52
CA TYR A 141 4.47 -12.14 8.16
C TYR A 141 3.95 -11.16 7.09
N PHE A 142 2.98 -10.29 7.42
CA PHE A 142 2.47 -9.33 6.44
C PHE A 142 3.53 -8.29 6.06
N LEU A 143 3.53 -7.90 4.79
CA LEU A 143 4.12 -6.65 4.34
C LEU A 143 3.20 -5.48 4.70
N ASP A 144 3.78 -4.43 5.26
CA ASP A 144 3.07 -3.21 5.60
C ASP A 144 3.39 -2.09 4.58
N PRO A 145 2.40 -1.54 3.85
CA PRO A 145 2.63 -0.41 2.94
C PRO A 145 3.08 0.87 3.66
N THR A 146 3.03 0.91 4.99
CA THR A 146 3.61 2.01 5.80
C THR A 146 5.07 1.78 6.18
N ASN A 147 5.69 0.70 5.72
CA ASN A 147 7.10 0.41 5.90
C ASN A 147 7.83 0.43 4.55
N LEU A 148 8.82 1.32 4.41
CA LEU A 148 9.55 1.51 3.16
C LEU A 148 10.25 0.23 2.68
N ARG A 149 10.85 -0.53 3.61
CA ARG A 149 11.55 -1.77 3.29
C ARG A 149 10.57 -2.82 2.79
N ASP A 150 9.41 -2.97 3.41
CA ASP A 150 8.40 -3.94 3.01
C ASP A 150 7.90 -3.70 1.59
N CYS A 151 7.63 -2.45 1.22
CA CYS A 151 7.27 -2.08 -0.14
C CYS A 151 8.34 -2.49 -1.17
N SER A 152 9.61 -2.51 -0.75
CA SER A 152 10.74 -2.87 -1.62
C SER A 152 10.83 -4.37 -1.89
N LEU A 153 10.23 -5.24 -1.07
CA LEU A 153 10.33 -6.70 -1.22
C LEU A 153 9.45 -7.27 -2.35
N LEU A 154 8.38 -6.56 -2.72
CA LEU A 154 7.41 -7.00 -3.73
C LEU A 154 7.77 -6.45 -5.12
N ALA A 155 7.65 -7.29 -6.16
CA ALA A 155 7.76 -6.91 -7.57
C ALA A 155 6.57 -7.41 -8.40
N PHE A 156 6.53 -7.00 -9.66
CA PHE A 156 5.56 -7.41 -10.66
C PHE A 156 6.26 -7.83 -11.95
N ASP A 157 5.68 -8.79 -12.67
CA ASP A 157 6.18 -9.28 -13.97
C ASP A 157 5.32 -8.77 -15.14
N GLU A 158 5.70 -9.13 -16.37
CA GLU A 158 5.01 -8.79 -17.62
C GLU A 158 3.60 -9.40 -17.73
N ASN A 159 3.29 -10.39 -16.91
CA ASN A 159 1.95 -10.97 -16.81
C ASN A 159 1.10 -10.29 -15.72
N GLY A 160 1.65 -9.28 -15.04
CA GLY A 160 0.99 -8.56 -13.95
C GLY A 160 0.97 -9.32 -12.63
N LYS A 161 1.71 -10.43 -12.52
CA LYS A 161 1.79 -11.25 -11.31
C LYS A 161 2.69 -10.56 -10.29
N ALA A 162 2.21 -10.44 -9.06
CA ALA A 162 2.99 -10.07 -7.89
C ALA A 162 3.87 -11.24 -7.46
N TYR A 163 5.14 -10.97 -7.13
CA TYR A 163 6.11 -11.97 -6.67
C TYR A 163 7.18 -11.36 -5.74
N SER A 164 7.91 -12.22 -5.03
CA SER A 164 9.05 -11.84 -4.19
C SER A 164 10.27 -11.45 -5.01
N LYS A 165 10.85 -10.26 -4.74
CA LYS A 165 12.16 -9.91 -5.32
C LYS A 165 13.30 -10.77 -4.79
N ASN A 166 13.17 -11.25 -3.55
CA ASN A 166 14.14 -12.19 -3.01
C ASN A 166 13.90 -13.56 -3.66
N THR A 167 14.94 -14.16 -4.22
CA THR A 167 14.89 -15.49 -4.86
C THR A 167 15.21 -16.62 -3.91
N ASP A 168 15.76 -16.32 -2.72
CA ASP A 168 16.00 -17.32 -1.68
C ASP A 168 14.68 -17.68 -0.97
N SER A 169 14.13 -18.84 -1.34
CA SER A 169 12.88 -19.36 -0.79
C SER A 169 12.95 -19.75 0.69
N THR A 170 14.16 -19.84 1.26
CA THR A 170 14.37 -20.10 2.69
C THR A 170 14.44 -18.82 3.52
N SER A 171 14.53 -17.66 2.85
CA SER A 171 14.58 -16.37 3.52
C SER A 171 13.22 -15.99 4.10
N PHE A 172 13.25 -15.32 5.25
CA PHE A 172 12.01 -14.83 5.84
C PHE A 172 11.32 -13.77 4.97
N ASP A 173 12.06 -12.93 4.25
CA ASP A 173 11.47 -11.96 3.34
C ASP A 173 10.65 -12.63 2.22
N PHE A 174 11.12 -13.76 1.68
CA PHE A 174 10.35 -14.54 0.72
C PHE A 174 9.05 -15.07 1.34
N GLU A 175 9.14 -15.68 2.54
CA GLU A 175 7.94 -16.15 3.26
C GLU A 175 6.91 -15.03 3.48
N ARG A 176 7.36 -13.82 3.82
CA ARG A 176 6.50 -12.66 4.05
C ARG A 176 5.76 -12.21 2.80
N VAL A 177 6.47 -12.17 1.67
CA VAL A 177 5.88 -11.80 0.38
C VAL A 177 4.81 -12.81 -0.03
N GLU A 178 5.14 -14.11 0.01
CA GLU A 178 4.20 -15.17 -0.38
C GLU A 178 2.96 -15.17 0.52
N TYR A 179 3.15 -15.03 1.83
CA TYR A 179 2.04 -14.90 2.78
C TYR A 179 1.14 -13.70 2.46
N THR A 180 1.73 -12.55 2.13
CA THR A 180 0.97 -11.34 1.79
C THR A 180 0.21 -11.50 0.48
N ILE A 181 0.85 -12.07 -0.55
CA ILE A 181 0.21 -12.34 -1.86
C ILE A 181 -0.99 -13.26 -1.68
N GLU A 182 -0.84 -14.33 -0.90
CA GLU A 182 -1.89 -15.32 -0.65
C GLU A 182 -3.04 -14.71 0.16
N LYS A 183 -2.76 -14.10 1.32
CA LYS A 183 -3.80 -13.63 2.24
C LYS A 183 -4.51 -12.36 1.76
N MET A 184 -3.89 -11.57 0.89
CA MET A 184 -4.53 -10.39 0.27
C MET A 184 -5.04 -10.64 -1.15
N ASP A 185 -4.86 -11.85 -1.69
CA ASP A 185 -5.20 -12.22 -3.07
C ASP A 185 -4.64 -11.22 -4.09
N LEU A 186 -3.35 -10.87 -3.95
CA LEU A 186 -2.71 -9.86 -4.80
C LEU A 186 -2.58 -10.29 -6.26
N ASN A 187 -2.80 -11.57 -6.54
CA ASN A 187 -2.85 -12.15 -7.89
C ASN A 187 -4.27 -12.49 -8.35
N TYR A 188 -5.29 -11.86 -7.73
CA TYR A 188 -6.66 -11.93 -8.20
C TYR A 188 -6.76 -11.58 -9.70
N GLY A 189 -7.54 -12.36 -10.46
CA GLY A 189 -7.53 -12.32 -11.93
C GLY A 189 -7.68 -10.91 -12.52
N SER A 190 -8.68 -10.13 -12.11
CA SER A 190 -8.87 -8.77 -12.64
C SER A 190 -7.72 -7.82 -12.28
N LEU A 191 -7.13 -7.98 -11.09
CA LEU A 191 -6.00 -7.17 -10.64
C LEU A 191 -4.73 -7.51 -11.43
N GLN A 192 -4.48 -8.79 -11.69
CA GLN A 192 -3.40 -9.24 -12.54
C GLN A 192 -3.57 -8.75 -13.98
N THR A 193 -4.77 -8.85 -14.56
CA THR A 193 -5.08 -8.32 -15.89
C THR A 193 -4.83 -6.82 -15.98
N ALA A 194 -5.27 -6.03 -14.99
CA ALA A 194 -5.07 -4.59 -14.97
C ALA A 194 -3.57 -4.22 -14.93
N ARG A 195 -2.77 -4.94 -14.13
CA ARG A 195 -1.32 -4.76 -14.10
C ARG A 195 -0.64 -5.18 -15.40
N LYS A 196 -1.10 -6.25 -16.05
CA LYS A 196 -0.62 -6.67 -17.37
C LYS A 196 -0.88 -5.62 -18.44
N ILE A 197 -2.07 -5.00 -18.43
CA ILE A 197 -2.40 -3.88 -19.32
C ILE A 197 -1.44 -2.71 -19.06
N LYS A 198 -1.27 -2.31 -17.79
CA LYS A 198 -0.32 -1.25 -17.43
C LYS A 198 1.10 -1.58 -17.89
N TRP A 199 1.57 -2.81 -17.69
CA TRP A 199 2.90 -3.22 -18.14
C TRP A 199 3.07 -3.03 -19.65
N LYS A 200 2.09 -3.46 -20.45
CA LYS A 200 2.13 -3.29 -21.91
C LYS A 200 2.13 -1.81 -22.32
N GLU A 201 1.33 -0.98 -21.66
CA GLU A 201 1.31 0.47 -21.90
C GLU A 201 2.71 1.08 -21.69
N ILE A 202 3.37 0.76 -20.58
CA ILE A 202 4.72 1.27 -20.27
C ILE A 202 5.75 0.72 -21.25
N TYR A 203 5.67 -0.57 -21.59
CA TYR A 203 6.58 -1.18 -22.54
C TYR A 203 6.48 -0.56 -23.93
N ASN A 204 5.28 -0.21 -24.39
CA ASN A 204 5.10 0.50 -25.66
C ASN A 204 5.74 1.90 -25.63
N ILE A 205 5.58 2.65 -24.53
CA ILE A 205 6.23 3.96 -24.37
C ILE A 205 7.76 3.81 -24.39
N ILE A 206 8.30 2.75 -23.79
CA ILE A 206 9.74 2.45 -23.81
C ILE A 206 10.23 2.25 -25.26
N LEU A 207 9.51 1.44 -26.07
CA LEU A 207 9.87 1.21 -27.47
C LEU A 207 9.81 2.50 -28.31
N GLU A 208 8.82 3.36 -28.06
CA GLU A 208 8.71 4.66 -28.71
C GLU A 208 9.87 5.59 -28.33
N ILE A 209 10.28 5.60 -27.06
CA ILE A 209 11.46 6.36 -26.60
C ILE A 209 12.72 5.88 -27.30
N ASP A 210 12.94 4.57 -27.42
CA ASP A 210 14.13 4.04 -28.11
C ASP A 210 14.18 4.49 -29.57
N SER A 211 13.05 4.44 -30.28
CA SER A 211 12.97 4.93 -31.66
C SER A 211 13.29 6.43 -31.73
N LEU A 212 12.74 7.23 -30.81
CA LEU A 212 12.99 8.67 -30.76
C LEU A 212 14.45 9.00 -30.42
N ILE A 213 15.13 8.19 -29.60
CA ILE A 213 16.56 8.34 -29.32
C ILE A 213 17.38 8.10 -30.60
N ILE A 214 17.06 7.05 -31.36
CA ILE A 214 17.74 6.75 -32.64
C ILE A 214 17.51 7.90 -33.65
N ASP A 215 16.27 8.37 -33.76
CA ASP A 215 15.89 9.46 -34.66
C ASP A 215 16.56 10.77 -34.27
N TYR A 216 16.63 11.08 -32.97
CA TYR A 216 17.31 12.27 -32.46
C TYR A 216 18.82 12.23 -32.73
N ASN A 217 19.45 11.07 -32.52
CA ASN A 217 20.88 10.89 -32.79
C ASN A 217 21.21 11.00 -34.28
N SER A 218 20.30 10.56 -35.15
CA SER A 218 20.49 10.61 -36.61
C SER A 218 20.13 11.97 -37.20
N ASN A 219 19.11 12.64 -36.65
CA ASN A 219 18.54 13.89 -37.15
C ASN A 219 18.25 14.85 -35.98
N GLN A 220 19.31 15.48 -35.47
CA GLN A 220 19.20 16.41 -34.34
C GLN A 220 18.33 17.61 -34.70
N SER A 221 17.18 17.74 -34.03
CA SER A 221 16.28 18.88 -34.17
C SER A 221 15.59 19.18 -32.85
N ASN A 222 15.21 20.45 -32.64
CA ASN A 222 14.40 20.83 -31.48
C ASN A 222 13.04 20.10 -31.46
N SER A 223 12.46 19.80 -32.63
CA SER A 223 11.22 19.03 -32.72
C SER A 223 11.37 17.62 -32.15
N ASN A 224 12.45 16.92 -32.51
CA ASN A 224 12.73 15.58 -31.99
C ASN A 224 13.06 15.60 -30.49
N LYS A 225 13.78 16.63 -30.03
CA LYS A 225 14.05 16.84 -28.60
C LYS A 225 12.75 16.98 -27.79
N VAL A 226 11.82 17.83 -28.25
CA VAL A 226 10.53 18.05 -27.56
C VAL A 226 9.71 16.75 -27.50
N LYS A 227 9.64 15.99 -28.60
CA LYS A 227 8.94 14.68 -28.60
C LYS A 227 9.51 13.70 -27.59
N LEU A 228 10.83 13.66 -27.45
CA LEU A 228 11.50 12.81 -26.47
C LEU A 228 11.20 13.26 -25.03
N GLU A 229 11.27 14.56 -24.75
CA GLU A 229 10.91 15.14 -23.45
C GLU A 229 9.45 14.86 -23.07
N GLU A 230 8.52 14.93 -24.03
CA GLU A 230 7.11 14.59 -23.82
C GLU A 230 6.93 13.13 -23.39
N LYS A 231 7.66 12.20 -24.00
CA LYS A 231 7.61 10.78 -23.62
C LYS A 231 8.22 10.51 -22.25
N TYR A 232 9.30 11.21 -21.89
CA TYR A 232 9.84 11.14 -20.53
C TYR A 232 8.83 11.66 -19.49
N LYS A 233 8.16 12.78 -19.76
CA LYS A 233 7.08 13.28 -18.89
C LYS A 233 5.93 12.27 -18.78
N GLN A 234 5.59 11.57 -19.85
CA GLN A 234 4.58 10.51 -19.84
C GLN A 234 5.00 9.34 -18.93
N ILE A 235 6.27 8.94 -18.94
CA ILE A 235 6.80 7.94 -18.01
C ILE A 235 6.71 8.44 -16.57
N LEU A 236 7.21 9.65 -16.27
CA LEU A 236 7.18 10.25 -14.93
C LEU A 236 5.76 10.27 -14.36
N LYS A 237 4.77 10.64 -15.18
CA LYS A 237 3.34 10.59 -14.80
C LYS A 237 2.86 9.18 -14.42
N ASN A 238 3.34 8.13 -15.10
CA ASN A 238 2.94 6.74 -14.81
C ASN A 238 3.65 6.13 -13.60
N ILE A 239 4.82 6.64 -13.22
CA ILE A 239 5.56 6.19 -12.03
C ILE A 239 5.32 7.09 -10.81
N ALA A 240 4.59 8.18 -10.97
CA ALA A 240 4.19 9.07 -9.90
C ALA A 240 3.37 8.33 -8.82
N PRO A 241 3.49 8.70 -7.53
CA PRO A 241 2.81 8.01 -6.44
C PRO A 241 1.29 7.94 -6.55
N CYS A 242 0.64 8.87 -7.25
CA CYS A 242 -0.82 8.88 -7.47
C CYS A 242 -1.29 7.98 -8.62
N ALA A 243 -0.40 7.58 -9.52
CA ALA A 243 -0.75 6.74 -10.67
C ALA A 243 -1.12 5.33 -10.22
N GLU A 244 -2.14 4.75 -10.85
CA GLU A 244 -2.51 3.36 -10.58
C GLU A 244 -1.43 2.42 -11.11
N PHE A 245 -1.11 1.43 -10.28
CA PHE A 245 -0.07 0.44 -10.58
C PHE A 245 1.30 1.06 -10.88
N SER A 246 1.61 2.21 -10.25
CA SER A 246 2.90 2.88 -10.35
C SER A 246 4.08 1.95 -10.04
N SER A 247 3.94 1.03 -9.08
CA SER A 247 4.99 0.03 -8.81
C SER A 247 5.16 -0.98 -9.96
N THR A 248 4.10 -1.31 -10.69
CA THR A 248 4.17 -2.14 -11.90
C THR A 248 4.87 -1.39 -13.02
N ALA A 249 4.59 -0.10 -13.20
CA ALA A 249 5.31 0.75 -14.15
C ALA A 249 6.81 0.83 -13.84
N LYS A 250 7.16 1.03 -12.56
CA LYS A 250 8.55 1.01 -12.09
C LYS A 250 9.23 -0.34 -12.32
N ALA A 251 8.52 -1.45 -12.10
CA ALA A 251 9.04 -2.79 -12.36
C ALA A 251 9.31 -3.02 -13.87
N CYS A 252 8.41 -2.55 -14.74
CA CYS A 252 8.59 -2.63 -16.19
C CYS A 252 9.84 -1.86 -16.66
N LEU A 253 10.03 -0.63 -16.18
CA LEU A 253 11.23 0.17 -16.48
C LEU A 253 12.52 -0.53 -16.04
N LYS A 254 12.54 -1.12 -14.83
CA LYS A 254 13.70 -1.88 -14.36
C LYS A 254 13.97 -3.12 -15.21
N ALA A 255 12.92 -3.87 -15.54
CA ALA A 255 13.04 -5.07 -16.38
C ALA A 255 13.48 -4.76 -17.81
N SER A 256 13.30 -3.51 -18.26
CA SER A 256 13.70 -3.07 -19.60
C SER A 256 15.22 -3.06 -19.80
N GLY A 257 16.02 -3.00 -18.73
CA GLY A 257 17.49 -2.98 -18.78
C GLY A 257 18.11 -1.71 -19.39
N ARG A 258 17.32 -0.66 -19.64
CA ARG A 258 17.79 0.59 -20.25
C ARG A 258 18.38 1.53 -19.21
N GLU A 259 19.56 2.07 -19.47
CA GLU A 259 20.24 3.02 -18.57
C GLU A 259 19.37 4.26 -18.29
N TRP A 260 18.82 4.89 -19.34
CA TRP A 260 17.93 6.03 -19.20
C TRP A 260 16.71 5.73 -18.30
N ALA A 261 16.21 4.49 -18.33
CA ALA A 261 15.06 4.11 -17.52
C ALA A 261 15.44 3.96 -16.04
N ILE A 262 16.68 3.55 -15.75
CA ILE A 262 17.23 3.49 -14.40
C ILE A 262 17.45 4.91 -13.86
N ASP A 263 17.98 5.81 -14.68
CA ASP A 263 18.22 7.21 -14.30
C ASP A 263 16.91 7.91 -13.92
N ILE A 264 15.86 7.77 -14.73
CA ILE A 264 14.53 8.30 -14.43
C ILE A 264 13.96 7.74 -13.12
N LEU A 265 14.23 6.48 -12.82
CA LEU A 265 13.77 5.87 -11.56
C LEU A 265 14.53 6.39 -10.34
N ALA A 266 15.73 6.93 -10.52
CA ALA A 266 16.51 7.59 -9.49
C ALA A 266 16.11 9.06 -9.28
N GLU A 267 15.42 9.67 -10.25
CA GLU A 267 14.90 11.03 -10.12
C GLU A 267 13.81 11.11 -9.04
N ASN A 268 13.88 12.16 -8.22
CA ASN A 268 12.83 12.48 -7.27
C ASN A 268 11.67 13.15 -7.99
N ILE A 269 10.54 12.46 -8.04
CA ILE A 269 9.29 12.99 -8.60
C ILE A 269 8.67 13.93 -7.57
N ASP A 270 8.54 15.22 -7.91
CA ASP A 270 7.70 16.12 -7.12
C ASP A 270 6.23 15.73 -7.34
N VAL A 271 5.55 15.40 -6.24
CA VAL A 271 4.13 15.03 -6.24
C VAL A 271 3.29 16.18 -6.79
N LYS A 272 3.72 17.44 -6.60
CA LYS A 272 3.02 18.63 -7.09
C LYS A 272 2.97 18.71 -8.62
N ASP A 273 3.91 18.09 -9.32
CA ASP A 273 3.97 18.17 -10.78
C ASP A 273 3.00 17.18 -11.45
N TYR A 274 2.70 16.06 -10.80
CA TYR A 274 2.00 14.93 -11.44
C TYR A 274 0.71 14.48 -10.72
N CYS A 275 0.52 14.89 -9.47
CA CYS A 275 -0.58 14.42 -8.62
C CYS A 275 -1.55 15.53 -8.19
N THR A 276 -1.57 16.65 -8.91
CA THR A 276 -2.44 17.82 -8.64
C THR A 276 -3.91 17.43 -8.46
N ASP A 277 -4.44 16.54 -9.29
CA ASP A 277 -5.83 16.09 -9.24
C ASP A 277 -6.21 15.36 -7.93
N TYR A 278 -5.20 14.99 -7.13
CA TYR A 278 -5.35 14.21 -5.90
C TYR A 278 -4.86 14.95 -4.66
N ILE A 279 -4.24 16.11 -4.84
CA ILE A 279 -3.88 17.02 -3.75
C ILE A 279 -5.04 17.99 -3.62
N ASN A 280 -5.92 17.77 -2.63
CA ASN A 280 -6.93 18.76 -2.32
C ASN A 280 -6.26 20.04 -1.84
N ASN A 281 -6.59 21.19 -2.44
CA ASN A 281 -6.30 22.54 -1.95
C ASN A 281 -7.12 22.82 -0.67
N ASP A 282 -6.92 22.03 0.39
CA ASP A 282 -7.53 22.29 1.70
C ASP A 282 -6.69 23.31 2.51
N ASP A 283 -5.64 23.91 1.91
CA ASP A 283 -4.82 24.98 2.51
C ASP A 283 -5.18 26.40 1.97
N GLU A 284 -6.24 26.53 1.17
CA GLU A 284 -6.86 27.83 0.80
C GLU A 284 -8.23 27.98 1.48
N ASN A 285 -8.22 28.30 2.77
CA ASN A 285 -9.23 29.13 3.48
C ASN A 285 -8.86 29.30 4.96
#